data_AF-A0A7S4IQ06-F1
#
_entry.id   AF-A0A7S4IQ06-F1
#
_cell.length_a   1.000
_cell.length_b   1.000
_cell.length_c   1.000
_cell.angle_alpha   90.00
_cell.angle_beta   90.00
_cell.angle_gamma   90.00
#
_symmetry.space_group_name_H-M   'P 1'
#
loop_
_entity.id
_entity.type
_entity.pdbx_description
1 polymer ?
#
loop_
_entity_poly.entity_id
_entity_poly.type
_entity_poly.pdbx_seq_one_letter_code
_entity_poly.pdbx_strand_id
1 'polypeptide(L)'
;MHDSYFIAMEKLKAPFEGANGYWTKRIDFPGRKSFGYFQCDCTSRWTSAHAYKLYKQDCKKCEHSTLPKFMWVSKDIRNTTKVEKTAKPHHYSRCEACKLGTCDA
;
A
#
# COMPACT_ATOMS: atom_id res chain seq x y z
N MET A 1 -0.02 -17.91 24.56
CA MET A 1 0.10 -18.73 23.33
C MET A 1 -0.33 -17.86 22.15
N HIS A 2 0.58 -17.64 21.20
CA HIS A 2 0.48 -16.81 19.98
C HIS A 2 0.48 -15.29 20.12
N ASP A 3 1.49 -14.75 20.79
CA ASP A 3 1.88 -13.35 20.59
C ASP A 3 2.75 -13.21 19.33
N SER A 4 2.56 -12.11 18.59
CA SER A 4 3.51 -11.54 17.61
C SER A 4 3.50 -11.99 16.13
N TYR A 5 2.32 -12.13 15.50
CA TYR A 5 2.28 -11.97 14.02
C TYR A 5 2.17 -10.52 13.56
N PHE A 6 2.12 -9.53 14.46
CA PHE A 6 2.12 -8.13 14.08
C PHE A 6 3.53 -7.60 13.84
N ILE A 7 3.81 -7.16 12.60
CA ILE A 7 5.02 -6.39 12.33
C ILE A 7 4.85 -4.99 12.92
N ALA A 8 5.85 -4.57 13.70
CA ALA A 8 6.01 -3.20 14.15
C ALA A 8 6.42 -2.33 12.96
N MET A 9 5.79 -1.17 12.81
CA MET A 9 6.03 -0.21 11.72
C MET A 9 7.51 0.16 11.60
N GLU A 10 8.21 0.27 12.72
CA GLU A 10 9.65 0.59 12.83
C GLU A 10 10.55 -0.44 12.15
N LYS A 11 10.07 -1.68 11.97
CA LYS A 11 10.81 -2.75 11.29
C LYS A 11 10.62 -2.73 9.77
N LEU A 12 9.75 -1.87 9.24
CA LEU A 12 9.52 -1.76 7.80
C LEU A 12 10.63 -0.97 7.13
N LYS A 13 11.29 -1.60 6.16
CA LYS A 13 12.18 -0.91 5.23
C LYS A 13 11.39 0.06 4.35
N ALA A 14 12.06 1.07 3.81
CA ALA A 14 11.51 1.93 2.78
C ALA A 14 10.96 1.11 1.59
N PRO A 15 9.93 1.60 0.87
CA PRO A 15 9.29 0.83 -0.21
C PRO A 15 10.21 0.56 -1.41
N PHE A 16 11.24 1.37 -1.61
CA PHE A 16 12.29 1.21 -2.62
C PHE A 16 13.55 1.95 -2.15
N GLU A 17 14.70 1.62 -2.75
CA GLU A 17 15.97 2.25 -2.46
C GLU A 17 15.97 3.74 -2.84
N GLY A 18 16.47 4.60 -1.95
CA GLY A 18 16.46 6.05 -2.15
C GLY A 18 15.13 6.75 -1.84
N ALA A 19 14.09 6.02 -1.41
CA ALA A 19 12.84 6.64 -0.99
C ALA A 19 13.03 7.48 0.30
N ASN A 20 12.78 8.78 0.22
CA ASN A 20 12.81 9.68 1.36
C ASN A 20 11.41 9.87 1.95
N GLY A 21 11.20 9.42 3.18
CA GLY A 21 9.88 9.35 3.78
C GLY A 21 9.81 8.51 5.04
N TYR A 22 8.61 8.19 5.46
CA TYR A 22 8.35 7.32 6.60
C TYR A 22 7.04 6.55 6.46
N TRP A 23 6.96 5.38 7.08
CA TRP A 23 5.70 4.66 7.24
C TRP A 23 4.86 5.30 8.34
N THR A 24 3.56 5.38 8.12
CA THR A 24 2.56 5.76 9.13
C THR A 24 1.39 4.79 9.11
N LYS A 25 0.57 4.76 10.17
CA LYS A 25 -0.68 3.97 10.15
C LYS A 25 -1.61 4.51 9.07
N ARG A 26 -2.38 3.63 8.43
CA ARG A 26 -3.36 4.01 7.40
C ARG A 26 -4.27 5.17 7.84
N ILE A 27 -4.74 5.14 9.08
CA ILE A 27 -5.66 6.16 9.62
C ILE A 27 -5.03 7.56 9.64
N ASP A 28 -3.73 7.63 9.92
CA ASP A 28 -2.94 8.85 10.06
C ASP A 28 -2.34 9.32 8.73
N PHE A 29 -2.51 8.53 7.66
CA PHE A 29 -1.99 8.88 6.35
C PHE A 29 -2.72 10.12 5.78
N PRO A 30 -2.01 11.20 5.42
CA PRO A 30 -2.64 12.45 4.99
C PRO A 30 -3.13 12.43 3.53
N GLY A 31 -2.65 11.48 2.71
CA GLY A 31 -2.99 11.40 1.29
C GLY A 31 -4.13 10.42 0.99
N ARG A 32 -4.49 10.34 -0.31
CA ARG A 32 -5.44 9.34 -0.83
C ARG A 32 -4.77 8.00 -1.19
N LYS A 33 -3.58 8.04 -1.77
CA LYS A 33 -2.84 6.89 -2.34
C LYS A 33 -1.34 7.05 -2.12
N SER A 34 -0.64 5.94 -1.90
CA SER A 34 0.83 5.85 -1.85
C SER A 34 1.26 4.38 -1.94
N PHE A 35 2.51 4.10 -1.60
CA PHE A 35 2.91 2.76 -1.19
C PHE A 35 2.17 2.37 0.10
N GLY A 36 1.64 1.16 0.15
CA GLY A 36 0.98 0.61 1.33
C GLY A 36 1.47 -0.79 1.65
N TYR A 37 1.60 -1.07 2.94
CA TYR A 37 1.96 -2.36 3.48
C TYR A 37 0.69 -3.06 3.98
N PHE A 38 0.44 -4.26 3.49
CA PHE A 38 -0.73 -5.07 3.81
C PHE A 38 -0.33 -6.26 4.66
N GLN A 39 -1.23 -6.61 5.57
CA GLN A 39 -1.14 -7.80 6.40
C GLN A 39 -2.51 -8.49 6.37
N CYS A 40 -2.53 -9.72 5.88
CA CYS A 40 -3.73 -10.56 5.85
C CYS A 40 -3.74 -11.50 7.05
N ASP A 41 -4.95 -11.91 7.46
CA ASP A 41 -5.17 -12.87 8.56
C ASP A 41 -4.60 -14.25 8.24
N CYS A 42 -4.46 -14.59 6.95
CA CYS A 42 -3.73 -15.80 6.51
C CYS A 42 -2.20 -15.68 6.67
N THR A 43 -1.74 -14.66 7.40
CA THR A 43 -0.34 -14.27 7.70
C THR A 43 0.48 -13.73 6.52
N SER A 44 -0.07 -13.70 5.31
CA SER A 44 0.61 -13.12 4.14
C SER A 44 0.78 -11.60 4.29
N ARG A 45 1.94 -11.12 3.85
CA ARG A 45 2.35 -9.71 3.92
C ARG A 45 2.86 -9.27 2.56
N TRP A 46 2.52 -8.06 2.13
CA TRP A 46 3.01 -7.51 0.86
C TRP A 46 3.00 -5.99 0.87
N THR A 47 3.77 -5.40 -0.04
CA THR A 47 3.78 -3.97 -0.31
C THR A 47 3.20 -3.72 -1.70
N SER A 48 2.41 -2.66 -1.86
CA SER A 48 1.85 -2.24 -3.14
C SER A 48 2.06 -0.75 -3.37
N ALA A 49 2.54 -0.37 -4.55
CA ALA A 49 2.75 1.03 -4.96
C ALA A 49 1.45 1.82 -5.19
N HIS A 50 0.32 1.10 -5.31
CA HIS A 50 -0.99 1.67 -5.58
C HIS A 50 -1.98 1.36 -4.46
N ALA A 51 -1.52 1.49 -3.21
CA ALA A 51 -2.38 1.34 -2.06
C ALA A 51 -3.20 2.63 -1.84
N TYR A 52 -4.50 2.47 -1.61
CA TYR A 52 -5.39 3.57 -1.27
C TYR A 52 -5.78 3.48 0.20
N LYS A 53 -5.98 4.64 0.84
CA LYS A 53 -6.38 4.72 2.26
C LYS A 53 -7.74 4.05 2.53
N LEU A 54 -8.64 4.06 1.55
CA LEU A 54 -10.02 3.61 1.70
C LEU A 54 -10.36 2.36 0.90
N TYR A 55 -9.43 1.81 0.11
CA TYR A 55 -9.70 0.64 -0.73
C TYR A 55 -8.83 -0.55 -0.35
N LYS A 56 -9.42 -1.73 -0.41
CA LYS A 56 -8.80 -3.01 -0.12
C LYS A 56 -8.01 -3.55 -1.31
N GLN A 57 -7.06 -4.43 -0.99
CA GLN A 57 -6.42 -5.32 -1.96
C GLN A 57 -6.59 -6.78 -1.52
N ASP A 58 -6.80 -7.65 -2.50
CA ASP A 58 -7.02 -9.07 -2.25
C ASP A 58 -5.68 -9.76 -2.01
N CYS A 59 -5.62 -10.58 -0.96
CA CYS A 59 -4.46 -11.40 -0.68
C CYS A 59 -4.24 -12.42 -1.81
N LYS A 60 -3.02 -12.51 -2.35
CA LYS A 60 -2.71 -13.48 -3.41
C LYS A 60 -2.83 -14.95 -2.98
N LYS A 61 -2.85 -15.23 -1.67
CA LYS A 61 -2.85 -16.58 -1.09
C LYS A 61 -4.26 -17.09 -0.75
N CYS A 62 -5.07 -16.28 -0.08
CA CYS A 62 -6.41 -16.68 0.39
C CYS A 62 -7.55 -15.83 -0.19
N GLU A 63 -7.22 -14.87 -1.05
CA GLU A 63 -8.16 -13.99 -1.76
C GLU A 63 -9.01 -13.07 -0.87
N HIS A 64 -8.80 -13.09 0.45
CA HIS A 64 -9.44 -12.16 1.36
C HIS A 64 -8.95 -10.72 1.12
N SER A 65 -9.89 -9.79 1.03
CA SER A 65 -9.62 -8.36 0.83
C SER A 65 -9.22 -7.68 2.13
N THR A 66 -8.05 -7.03 2.16
CA THR A 66 -7.58 -6.29 3.35
C THR A 66 -7.18 -4.85 3.01
N LEU A 67 -7.35 -3.96 3.98
CA LEU A 67 -6.89 -2.58 3.89
C LEU A 67 -5.37 -2.52 4.15
N PRO A 68 -4.67 -1.50 3.65
CA PRO A 68 -3.27 -1.31 4.03
C PRO A 68 -3.20 -1.06 5.53
N LYS A 69 -2.25 -1.72 6.20
CA LYS A 69 -2.01 -1.49 7.63
C LYS A 69 -1.20 -0.20 7.83
N PHE A 70 -0.18 -0.03 7.01
CA PHE A 70 0.68 1.15 6.99
C PHE A 70 0.77 1.73 5.59
N MET A 71 1.01 3.03 5.50
CA MET A 71 1.16 3.77 4.25
C MET A 71 2.39 4.69 4.31
N TRP A 72 3.06 4.88 3.18
CA TRP A 72 4.28 5.67 3.07
C TRP A 72 3.97 7.15 2.85
N VAL A 73 4.52 8.02 3.69
CA VAL A 73 4.54 9.47 3.50
C VAL A 73 5.90 9.85 2.92
N SER A 74 5.92 10.33 1.68
CA SER A 74 7.15 10.90 1.10
C SER A 74 7.40 12.29 1.71
N LYS A 75 8.65 12.56 2.09
CA LYS A 75 9.11 13.87 2.58
C LYS A 75 9.56 14.79 1.45
N ASP A 76 9.67 14.28 0.23
CA ASP A 76 10.02 15.09 -0.92
C ASP A 76 8.81 15.94 -1.30
N ILE A 77 8.97 17.27 -1.31
CA ILE A 77 7.95 18.20 -1.78
C ILE A 77 7.67 17.83 -3.24
N ARG A 78 6.40 17.51 -3.53
CA ARG A 78 5.94 17.12 -4.87
C ARG A 78 6.21 18.22 -5.89
N ASN A 79 7.38 18.22 -6.51
CA ASN A 79 7.50 18.67 -7.88
C ASN A 79 7.22 17.45 -8.77
N THR A 80 5.96 17.00 -8.77
CA THR A 80 5.54 15.95 -9.71
C THR A 80 5.42 16.60 -11.08
N THR A 81 6.53 16.76 -11.79
CA THR A 81 6.49 16.60 -13.24
C THR A 81 5.71 15.31 -13.49
N LYS A 82 4.64 15.39 -14.28
CA LYS A 82 3.88 14.22 -14.73
C LYS A 82 4.86 13.32 -15.48
N VAL A 83 5.54 12.42 -14.78
CA VAL A 83 6.29 11.35 -15.42
C VAL A 83 5.22 10.51 -16.10
N GLU A 84 5.28 10.41 -17.42
CA GLU A 84 4.35 9.63 -18.22
C GLU A 84 4.19 8.25 -17.58
N LYS A 85 2.94 7.97 -17.18
CA LYS A 85 2.56 6.72 -16.56
C LYS A 85 2.65 5.63 -17.63
N THR A 86 3.82 5.05 -17.78
CA THR A 86 3.90 3.73 -18.40
C THR A 86 3.10 2.80 -17.50
N ALA A 87 1.97 2.31 -18.02
CA ALA A 87 1.03 1.47 -17.29
C ALA A 87 1.73 0.19 -16.83
N LYS A 88 2.33 0.22 -15.63
CA LYS A 88 2.91 -0.98 -15.03
C LYS A 88 1.81 -2.02 -14.80
N PRO A 89 2.13 -3.32 -14.82
CA PRO A 89 1.15 -4.38 -14.62
C PRO A 89 0.44 -4.23 -13.27
N HIS A 90 -0.78 -3.73 -13.34
CA HIS A 90 -1.67 -3.60 -12.20
C HIS A 90 -2.53 -4.87 -12.13
N HIS A 91 -2.63 -5.50 -10.96
CA HIS A 91 -3.52 -6.65 -10.78
C HIS A 91 -4.97 -6.18 -10.60
N TYR A 92 -5.61 -5.79 -11.71
CA TYR A 92 -6.95 -5.18 -11.76
C TYR A 92 -8.00 -5.96 -10.96
N SER A 93 -8.02 -7.29 -11.10
CA SER A 93 -8.98 -8.16 -10.42
C SER A 93 -8.81 -8.23 -8.90
N ARG A 94 -7.71 -7.70 -8.34
CA ARG A 94 -7.37 -7.80 -6.92
C ARG A 94 -7.31 -6.44 -6.21
N CYS A 95 -7.76 -5.38 -6.86
CA CYS A 95 -7.77 -4.02 -6.33
C CYS A 95 -9.20 -3.48 -6.34
N GLU A 96 -9.75 -3.20 -5.16
CA GLU A 96 -11.12 -2.72 -5.01
C GLU A 96 -11.35 -1.39 -5.76
N ALA A 97 -10.37 -0.48 -5.76
CA ALA A 97 -10.46 0.76 -6.53
C ALA A 97 -10.61 0.53 -8.04
N CYS A 98 -9.96 -0.50 -8.59
CA CYS A 98 -10.15 -0.87 -10.00
C CYS A 98 -11.48 -1.56 -10.26
N LYS A 99 -11.92 -2.44 -9.35
CA LYS A 99 -13.26 -3.07 -9.44
C LYS A 99 -14.37 -2.02 -9.46
N LEU A 100 -14.17 -0.91 -8.75
CA LEU A 100 -15.13 0.21 -8.67
C LEU A 100 -14.92 1.28 -9.75
N GLY A 101 -13.92 1.14 -10.63
CA GLY A 101 -13.63 2.13 -11.68
C GLY A 101 -13.08 3.47 -11.17
N THR A 102 -12.69 3.57 -9.90
CA THR A 102 -12.18 4.81 -9.28
C THR A 102 -10.66 4.87 -9.18
N CYS A 103 -9.96 3.91 -9.80
CA CYS A 103 -8.52 3.86 -9.79
C CYS A 103 -7.93 4.82 -10.82
N ASP A 104 -7.20 5.82 -10.33
CA ASP A 104 -6.32 6.63 -11.16
C ASP A 104 -4.99 5.87 -11.32
N ALA A 105 -4.97 4.90 -12.24
CA ALA A 105 -3.74 4.20 -12.64
C ALA A 105 -2.70 5.22 -13.09
#